data_AF-A0A1H3BPV6-F1
#
_entry.id   AF-A0A1H3BPV6-F1
#
_cell.length_a   1.000
_cell.length_b   1.000
_cell.length_c   1.000
_cell.angle_alpha   90.00
_cell.angle_beta   90.00
_cell.angle_gamma   90.00
#
_symmetry.space_group_name_H-M   'P 1'
#
loop_
_entity.id
_entity.type
_entity.pdbx_description
1 polymer ?
#
loop_
_entity_poly.entity_id
_entity_poly.type
_entity_poly.pdbx_seq_one_letter_code
_entity_poly.pdbx_strand_id
1 'polypeptide(L)'
;MVKKRSKSRQNQPRMQAPIRKKRIKEADLYYSQTIAPLRRHLKSAQLAGNSEVIDEIWEPLQKALKHHRLLIDRAHYVERP
;
A
#
# COMPACT_ATOMS: atom_id res chain seq x y z
N MET A 1 -12.27 27.03 -42.65
CA MET A 1 -11.16 27.41 -41.75
C MET A 1 -11.50 26.99 -40.32
N VAL A 2 -10.88 25.93 -39.80
CA VAL A 2 -11.11 25.46 -38.42
C VAL A 2 -10.13 26.17 -37.49
N LYS A 3 -10.63 27.07 -36.63
CA LYS A 3 -9.84 27.71 -35.56
C LYS A 3 -9.41 26.64 -34.55
N LYS A 4 -8.15 26.20 -34.60
CA LYS A 4 -7.52 25.41 -33.53
C LYS A 4 -7.37 26.30 -32.30
N ARG A 5 -8.22 26.11 -31.28
CA ARG A 5 -8.07 26.75 -29.97
C ARG A 5 -6.82 26.17 -29.30
N SER A 6 -5.76 26.97 -29.21
CA SER A 6 -4.55 26.61 -28.48
C SER A 6 -4.87 26.52 -26.98
N LYS A 7 -4.85 25.31 -26.43
CA LYS A 7 -4.80 25.11 -24.97
C LYS A 7 -3.37 25.39 -24.51
N SER A 8 -2.98 26.67 -24.48
CA SER A 8 -1.84 27.12 -23.69
C SER A 8 -2.29 27.18 -22.23
N ARG A 9 -2.28 26.03 -21.54
CA ARG A 9 -2.24 26.04 -20.08
C ARG A 9 -0.77 26.20 -19.71
N GLN A 10 -0.41 27.47 -19.54
CA GLN A 10 0.86 27.91 -19.00
C GLN A 10 1.24 27.07 -17.78
N ASN A 11 2.44 26.50 -17.86
CA ASN A 11 3.24 25.97 -16.77
C ASN A 11 3.40 27.06 -15.70
N GLN A 12 2.45 27.18 -14.78
CA GLN A 12 2.73 27.81 -13.49
C GLN A 12 3.30 26.71 -12.59
N PRO A 13 4.55 26.82 -12.09
CA PRO A 13 4.97 26.01 -10.97
C PRO A 13 4.07 26.40 -9.80
N ARG A 14 3.05 25.59 -9.53
CA ARG A 14 2.30 25.68 -8.28
C ARG A 14 3.36 25.53 -7.19
N MET A 15 3.64 26.62 -6.46
CA MET A 15 4.39 26.53 -5.23
C MET A 15 3.67 25.46 -4.39
N GLN A 16 4.29 24.29 -4.28
CA GLN A 16 3.75 23.21 -3.49
C GLN A 16 3.81 23.70 -2.05
N ALA A 17 2.68 24.18 -1.53
CA ALA A 17 2.51 24.30 -0.10
C ALA A 17 2.98 22.97 0.51
N PRO A 18 3.73 22.97 1.63
CA PRO A 18 4.20 21.74 2.24
C PRO A 18 2.99 20.84 2.42
N ILE A 19 2.99 19.72 1.70
CA ILE A 19 1.87 18.78 1.71
C ILE A 19 1.77 18.32 3.16
N ARG A 20 0.77 18.82 3.89
CA ARG A 20 0.47 18.34 5.24
C ARG A 20 0.40 16.82 5.14
N LYS A 21 1.33 16.13 5.81
CA LYS A 21 1.42 14.67 5.72
C LYS A 21 0.07 14.10 6.11
N LYS A 22 -0.57 13.40 5.18
CA LYS A 22 -1.87 12.79 5.46
C LYS A 22 -1.65 11.71 6.50
N ARG A 23 -2.43 11.75 7.58
CA ARG A 23 -2.46 10.65 8.55
C ARG A 23 -3.15 9.45 7.90
N ILE A 24 -2.60 8.26 8.09
CA ILE A 24 -3.13 6.99 7.61
C ILE A 24 -3.42 6.09 8.82
N LYS A 25 -4.41 5.20 8.72
CA LYS A 25 -4.61 4.19 9.76
C LYS A 25 -3.37 3.32 9.87
N GLU A 26 -2.92 3.08 11.09
CA GLU A 26 -1.76 2.21 11.35
C GLU A 26 -1.97 0.81 10.76
N ALA A 27 -3.19 0.27 10.88
CA ALA A 27 -3.59 -0.98 10.28
C ALA A 27 -3.40 -0.98 8.75
N ASP A 28 -3.85 0.06 8.05
CA ASP A 28 -3.74 0.15 6.58
C ASP A 28 -2.27 0.25 6.14
N LEU A 29 -1.45 1.00 6.89
CA LEU A 29 -0.01 1.10 6.65
C LEU A 29 0.66 -0.27 6.83
N TYR A 30 0.38 -0.93 7.95
CA TYR A 30 0.90 -2.26 8.26
C TYR A 30 0.49 -3.28 7.19
N TYR A 31 -0.78 -3.28 6.77
CA TYR A 31 -1.26 -4.16 5.70
C TYR A 31 -0.47 -3.97 4.40
N SER A 32 -0.28 -2.71 3.99
CA SER A 32 0.46 -2.38 2.77
C SER A 32 1.91 -2.82 2.82
N GLN A 33 2.56 -2.71 3.99
CA GLN A 33 3.99 -2.99 4.14
C GLN A 33 4.30 -4.47 4.41
N THR A 34 3.41 -5.20 5.08
CA THR A 34 3.69 -6.57 5.55
C THR A 34 2.79 -7.61 4.89
N ILE A 35 1.47 -7.48 5.01
CA ILE A 35 0.52 -8.50 4.53
C ILE A 35 0.48 -8.56 3.00
N ALA A 36 0.45 -7.42 2.32
CA ALA A 36 0.35 -7.38 0.87
C ALA A 36 1.56 -8.04 0.17
N PRO A 37 2.82 -7.79 0.58
CA PRO A 37 3.98 -8.54 0.06
C PRO A 37 3.90 -10.04 0.32
N LEU A 38 3.54 -10.47 1.54
CA LEU A 38 3.41 -11.90 1.87
C LEU A 38 2.36 -12.60 1.00
N ARG A 39 1.21 -11.96 0.76
CA ARG A 39 0.17 -12.48 -0.14
C ARG A 39 0.65 -12.60 -1.59
N ARG A 40 1.41 -11.62 -2.08
CA ARG A 40 1.98 -11.67 -3.43
C ARG A 40 2.98 -12.82 -3.55
N HIS A 41 3.86 -12.98 -2.55
CA HIS A 41 4.84 -14.05 -2.53
C HIS A 41 4.15 -15.42 -2.47
N LEU A 42 3.15 -15.59 -1.61
CA LEU A 42 2.36 -16.82 -1.54
C LEU A 42 1.70 -17.15 -2.88
N LYS A 43 1.11 -16.16 -3.55
CA LYS A 43 0.52 -16.37 -4.89
C LYS A 43 1.58 -16.80 -5.90
N SER A 44 2.76 -16.18 -5.90
CA SER A 44 3.85 -16.58 -6.79
C SER A 44 4.34 -18.00 -6.50
N ALA A 45 4.47 -18.39 -5.23
CA ALA A 45 4.87 -19.73 -4.83
C ALA A 45 3.83 -20.80 -5.23
N GLN A 46 2.54 -20.48 -5.10
CA GLN A 46 1.44 -21.31 -5.59
C GLN A 46 1.49 -21.51 -7.11
N LEU A 47 1.74 -20.45 -7.88
CA LEU A 47 1.87 -20.54 -9.33
C LEU A 47 3.10 -21.35 -9.76
N ALA A 48 4.18 -21.30 -8.98
CA ALA A 48 5.39 -22.08 -9.23
C ALA A 48 5.30 -23.54 -8.74
N GLY A 49 4.23 -23.91 -8.02
CA GLY A 49 4.11 -25.24 -7.40
C GLY A 49 5.13 -25.52 -6.29
N ASN A 50 5.72 -24.48 -5.70
CA ASN A 50 6.74 -24.63 -4.67
C ASN A 50 6.07 -24.77 -3.28
N SER A 51 5.82 -26.01 -2.85
CA SER A 51 5.15 -26.32 -1.59
C SER A 51 5.95 -25.89 -0.35
N GLU A 52 7.27 -26.03 -0.39
CA GLU A 52 8.14 -25.65 0.74
C GLU A 52 8.00 -24.16 1.07
N VAL A 53 8.09 -23.32 0.04
CA VAL A 53 7.94 -21.86 0.19
C VAL A 53 6.53 -21.47 0.63
N ILE A 54 5.49 -22.22 0.19
CA ILE A 54 4.12 -21.97 0.64
C ILE A 54 3.99 -22.20 2.15
N ASP A 55 4.53 -23.31 2.65
CA ASP A 55 4.50 -23.65 4.07
C ASP A 55 5.28 -22.63 4.91
N GLU A 56 6.45 -22.20 4.43
CA GLU A 56 7.25 -21.16 5.08
C GLU A 56 6.54 -19.81 5.15
N ILE A 57 5.79 -19.41 4.12
CA ILE A 57 5.07 -18.13 4.08
C ILE A 57 3.77 -18.18 4.89
N TRP A 58 3.18 -19.36 5.05
CA TRP A 58 1.87 -19.51 5.67
C TRP A 58 1.85 -19.04 7.12
N GLU A 59 2.81 -19.47 7.94
CA GLU A 59 2.87 -19.12 9.36
C GLU A 59 3.10 -17.60 9.58
N PRO A 60 4.08 -16.94 8.92
CA PRO A 60 4.23 -15.49 8.96
C PRO A 60 2.98 -14.73 8.53
N LEU A 61 2.29 -15.19 7.48
CA LEU A 61 1.06 -14.54 7.00
C LEU A 61 -0.05 -14.61 8.06
N GLN A 62 -0.23 -15.76 8.72
CA GLN A 62 -1.21 -15.90 9.81
C GLN A 62 -0.88 -15.00 11.00
N LYS A 63 0.39 -14.91 11.40
CA LYS A 63 0.85 -14.01 12.47
C LYS A 63 0.59 -12.54 12.10
N ALA A 64 0.92 -12.14 10.88
CA ALA A 64 0.69 -10.77 10.39
C ALA A 64 -0.81 -10.42 10.36
N LEU A 65 -1.67 -11.35 9.92
CA LEU A 65 -3.12 -11.14 9.92
C LEU A 65 -3.70 -10.97 11.33
N LYS A 66 -3.23 -11.77 12.31
CA LYS A 66 -3.60 -11.61 13.72
C LYS A 66 -3.18 -10.24 14.26
N HIS A 67 -1.93 -9.84 14.00
CA HIS A 67 -1.43 -8.53 14.42
C HIS A 67 -2.23 -7.37 13.78
N HIS A 68 -2.51 -7.46 12.48
CA HIS A 68 -3.32 -6.46 11.78
C HIS A 68 -4.72 -6.32 12.37
N ARG A 69 -5.35 -7.41 12.82
CA ARG A 69 -6.63 -7.35 13.52
C ARG A 69 -6.53 -6.54 14.82
N LEU A 70 -5.48 -6.76 15.61
CA LEU A 70 -5.23 -5.97 16.82
C LEU A 70 -5.02 -4.48 16.50
N LEU A 71 -4.38 -4.14 15.38
CA LEU A 71 -4.21 -2.76 14.94
C LEU A 71 -5.53 -2.12 14.49
N ILE A 72 -6.42 -2.87 13.86
CA ILE A 72 -7.77 -2.40 13.53
C ILE A 72 -8.51 -2.05 14.83
N ASP A 73 -8.48 -2.94 15.82
CA ASP A 73 -9.19 -2.77 17.09
C ASP A 73 -8.67 -1.54 17.87
N ARG A 74 -7.36 -1.23 17.77
CA ARG A 74 -6.76 -0.03 18.36
C ARG A 74 -7.14 1.27 17.65
N ALA A 75 -7.51 1.22 16.37
CA ALA A 75 -7.94 2.37 15.56
C ALA A 75 -6.99 3.60 15.57
N HIS A 76 -5.67 3.37 15.69
CA HIS A 76 -4.68 4.45 15.67
C HIS A 76 -4.38 4.99 14.27
N TYR A 77 -3.99 6.27 14.23
CA TYR A 77 -3.59 6.97 13.02
C TYR A 77 -2.15 7.46 13.13
N VAL A 78 -1.32 7.08 12.17
CA VAL A 78 0.10 7.42 12.09
C VAL A 78 0.34 8.38 10.93
N GLU A 79 1.43 9.14 10.99
CA GLU A 79 1.87 9.92 9.84
C GLU A 79 2.31 8.98 8.72
N ARG A 80 1.86 9.24 7.49
CA ARG A 80 2.31 8.48 6.34
C ARG A 80 3.80 8.81 6.08
N PRO A 81 4.68 7.81 6.04
CA PRO A 81 6.09 8.02 5.72
C PRO A 81 6.28 8.57 4.30
#